data_AF-A0A8B9A1S3-F1
#
_entry.id   AF-A0A8B9A1S3-F1
#
_cell.length_a   1.000
_cell.length_b   1.000
_cell.length_c   1.000
_cell.angle_alpha   90.00
_cell.angle_beta   90.00
_cell.angle_gamma   90.00
#
_symmetry.space_group_name_H-M   'P 1'
#
loop_
_entity.id
_entity.type
_entity.pdbx_description
1 polymer ?
#
loop_
_entity_poly.entity_id
_entity_poly.type
_entity_poly.pdbx_seq_one_letter_code
_entity_poly.pdbx_strand_id
1 'polypeptide(L)'
;MALGKIKVANPIVEMDGDEMTRVIWKSIKDKLIFPFLDLNIKYFDLGLPNRDATNDKVTVESAEATLKYNVAIKCATITPDETRMKEFNLKSMWKSPNGTIRNILNGTVFREPIICKNVPRLIPGWTKPICIGRHAFGDQYRATDTVIKGPGKLKLVFEGKEEQAELEVFNFTGAGGVALSMYNTDESIRAFAEASMNMAYQKRWPLYLSTKNTILKKYDGRFKDIFQEVYEPEWKSKYEAAGIWYEHRLIDDMVAYALKSEGGYVWACKNYDGDVQSDFLAQGFGSLGLMTSVLVCIP
;
A
#
# COMPACT_ATOMS: atom_id res chain seq x y z
N MET A 1 -6.98 -11.10 43.59
CA MET A 1 -5.98 -10.08 43.19
C MET A 1 -6.46 -9.48 41.88
N ALA A 2 -6.62 -8.16 41.79
CA ALA A 2 -6.85 -7.52 40.49
C ALA A 2 -5.61 -7.82 39.62
N LEU A 3 -5.80 -8.47 38.46
CA LEU A 3 -4.71 -8.60 37.49
C LEU A 3 -4.26 -7.18 37.13
N GLY A 4 -3.00 -6.84 37.43
CA GLY A 4 -2.43 -5.56 37.02
C GLY A 4 -2.39 -5.45 35.49
N LYS A 5 -2.51 -4.22 34.97
CA LYS A 5 -2.37 -3.96 33.54
C LYS A 5 -1.00 -4.43 33.03
N ILE A 6 -0.95 -4.97 31.81
CA ILE A 6 0.29 -5.33 31.14
C ILE A 6 1.06 -4.05 30.83
N LYS A 7 2.29 -3.95 31.34
CA LYS A 7 3.18 -2.80 31.09
C LYS A 7 3.82 -2.94 29.71
N VAL A 8 3.65 -1.92 28.87
CA VAL A 8 4.32 -1.85 27.56
C VAL A 8 5.49 -0.87 27.65
N ALA A 9 6.70 -1.36 27.39
CA ALA A 9 7.93 -0.60 27.60
C ALA A 9 8.11 0.56 26.61
N ASN A 10 7.77 0.33 25.34
CA ASN A 10 7.99 1.30 24.26
C ASN A 10 6.71 2.10 23.95
N PRO A 11 6.85 3.38 23.57
CA PRO A 11 5.70 4.16 23.11
C PRO A 11 5.11 3.63 21.81
N ILE A 12 3.82 3.90 21.60
CA ILE A 12 3.13 3.64 20.33
C ILE A 12 2.57 4.95 19.77
N VAL A 13 2.64 5.13 18.46
CA VAL A 13 1.99 6.25 17.78
C VAL A 13 0.52 5.89 17.55
N GLU A 14 -0.37 6.78 17.96
CA GLU A 14 -1.79 6.67 17.68
C GLU A 14 -2.19 7.80 16.73
N MET A 15 -2.79 7.44 15.60
CA MET A 15 -3.33 8.37 14.62
C MET A 15 -4.86 8.25 14.62
N ASP A 16 -5.57 9.22 15.22
CA ASP A 16 -7.04 9.24 15.25
C ASP A 16 -7.61 9.62 13.88
N GLY A 17 -8.93 9.45 13.69
CA GLY A 17 -9.57 9.52 12.39
C GLY A 17 -10.92 10.21 12.38
N ASP A 18 -11.77 9.81 11.44
CA ASP A 18 -13.00 10.51 11.08
C ASP A 18 -14.27 9.63 11.19
N GLU A 19 -15.43 10.30 11.21
CA GLU A 19 -16.78 9.72 11.09
C GLU A 19 -17.03 8.53 12.05
N MET A 20 -17.67 7.48 11.55
CA MET A 20 -18.04 6.31 12.34
C MET A 20 -16.81 5.57 12.88
N THR A 21 -15.70 5.60 12.14
CA THR A 21 -14.47 4.94 12.57
C THR A 21 -13.87 5.61 13.81
N ARG A 22 -13.94 6.94 13.93
CA ARG A 22 -13.52 7.67 15.14
C ARG A 22 -14.32 7.25 16.37
N VAL A 23 -15.63 7.08 16.22
CA VAL A 23 -16.53 6.64 17.30
C VAL A 23 -16.19 5.21 17.74
N ILE A 24 -16.01 4.30 16.80
CA ILE A 24 -15.61 2.91 17.07
C ILE A 24 -14.22 2.85 17.70
N TRP A 25 -13.28 3.66 17.22
CA TRP A 25 -11.91 3.72 17.69
C TRP A 25 -11.84 4.05 19.19
N LYS A 26 -12.62 5.05 19.63
CA LYS A 26 -12.76 5.35 21.06
C LYS A 26 -13.27 4.15 21.86
N SER A 27 -14.34 3.50 21.39
CA SER A 27 -14.92 2.32 22.06
C SER A 27 -13.93 1.16 22.17
N ILE A 28 -13.14 0.90 21.13
CA ILE A 28 -12.08 -0.13 21.14
C ILE A 28 -11.06 0.20 22.23
N LYS A 29 -10.53 1.43 22.26
CA LYS A 29 -9.53 1.83 23.24
C LYS A 29 -10.04 1.70 24.67
N ASP A 30 -11.22 2.25 24.95
CA ASP A 30 -11.79 2.32 26.29
C ASP A 30 -12.20 0.94 26.84
N LYS A 31 -12.68 0.03 25.99
CA LYS A 31 -13.23 -1.26 26.42
C LYS A 31 -12.29 -2.44 26.24
N LEU A 32 -11.42 -2.40 25.23
CA LEU A 32 -10.63 -3.56 24.80
C LEU A 32 -9.13 -3.38 24.98
N ILE A 33 -8.63 -2.14 25.16
CA ILE A 33 -7.19 -1.85 25.26
C ILE A 33 -6.82 -1.33 26.64
N PHE A 34 -7.30 -0.13 27.01
CA PHE A 34 -6.91 0.56 28.25
C PHE A 34 -7.26 -0.16 29.56
N PRO A 35 -8.30 -1.01 29.64
CA PRO A 35 -8.52 -1.82 30.84
C PRO A 35 -7.40 -2.83 31.09
N PHE A 36 -6.68 -3.25 30.04
CA PHE A 36 -5.74 -4.37 30.09
C PHE A 36 -4.28 -3.95 29.90
N LEU A 37 -4.02 -2.84 29.19
CA LEU A 37 -2.66 -2.36 28.87
C LEU A 37 -2.37 -1.00 29.51
N ASP A 38 -1.13 -0.84 29.97
CA ASP A 38 -0.54 0.47 30.33
C ASP A 38 0.40 0.89 29.20
N LEU A 39 0.00 1.93 28.46
CA LEU A 39 0.61 2.34 27.19
C LEU A 39 1.09 3.80 27.26
N ASN A 40 2.31 4.05 26.80
CA ASN A 40 2.79 5.40 26.49
C ASN A 40 2.37 5.76 25.07
N ILE A 41 1.29 6.53 24.92
CA ILE A 41 0.72 6.86 23.61
C ILE A 41 1.22 8.21 23.12
N LYS A 42 1.74 8.25 21.90
CA LYS A 42 2.02 9.48 21.15
C LYS A 42 0.85 9.74 20.22
N TYR A 43 -0.08 10.56 20.69
CA TYR A 43 -1.36 10.80 20.04
C TYR A 43 -1.27 11.93 19.01
N PHE A 44 -1.83 11.68 17.81
CA PHE A 44 -1.97 12.63 16.71
C PHE A 44 -3.39 12.57 16.18
N ASP A 45 -4.11 13.69 16.21
CA ASP A 45 -5.46 13.76 15.66
C ASP A 45 -5.40 14.03 14.15
N LEU A 46 -5.58 12.98 13.33
CA LEU A 46 -5.66 13.14 11.87
C LEU A 46 -7.09 13.35 11.36
N GLY A 47 -8.03 13.63 12.27
CA GLY A 47 -9.37 14.06 11.90
C GLY A 47 -9.31 15.29 10.98
N LEU A 48 -10.17 15.32 9.97
CA LEU A 48 -10.18 16.34 8.93
C LEU A 48 -10.19 17.79 9.48
N PRO A 49 -10.95 18.13 10.54
CA PRO A 49 -10.89 19.46 11.14
C PRO A 49 -9.50 19.83 11.69
N ASN A 50 -8.81 18.89 12.34
CA ASN A 50 -7.48 19.16 12.90
C ASN A 50 -6.40 19.22 11.82
N ARG A 51 -6.51 18.40 10.77
CA ARG A 51 -5.66 18.53 9.59
C ARG A 51 -5.83 19.89 8.94
N ASP A 52 -7.06 20.36 8.75
CA ASP A 52 -7.29 21.71 8.21
C ASP A 52 -6.74 22.82 9.13
N ALA A 53 -6.96 22.71 10.44
CA ALA A 53 -6.44 23.66 11.43
C ALA A 53 -4.91 23.78 11.38
N THR A 54 -4.21 22.66 11.22
CA THR A 54 -2.74 22.59 11.23
C THR A 54 -2.10 22.74 9.85
N ASN A 55 -2.89 23.01 8.81
CA ASN A 55 -2.45 22.99 7.40
C ASN A 55 -1.74 21.67 7.04
N ASP A 56 -2.33 20.56 7.49
CA ASP A 56 -1.92 19.16 7.32
C ASP A 56 -0.56 18.79 7.96
N LYS A 57 0.04 19.68 8.77
CA LYS A 57 1.31 19.40 9.47
C LYS A 57 1.21 18.20 10.42
N VAL A 58 0.08 18.02 11.10
CA VAL A 58 -0.14 16.89 12.01
C VAL A 58 0.04 15.53 11.34
N THR A 59 -0.29 15.44 10.04
CA THR A 59 -0.10 14.21 9.24
C THR A 59 1.38 13.87 9.09
N VAL A 60 2.21 14.87 8.78
CA VAL A 60 3.67 14.71 8.64
C VAL A 60 4.30 14.37 9.99
N GLU A 61 3.97 15.12 11.04
CA GLU A 61 4.48 14.91 12.40
C GLU A 61 4.17 13.50 12.92
N SER A 62 2.99 12.96 12.60
CA SER A 62 2.61 11.60 12.98
C SER A 62 3.47 10.54 12.27
N ALA A 63 3.84 10.76 11.02
CA ALA A 63 4.72 9.86 10.27
C ALA A 63 6.16 9.92 10.79
N GLU A 64 6.68 11.11 11.09
CA GLU A 64 7.99 11.30 11.71
C GLU A 64 8.07 10.67 13.11
N ALA A 65 7.00 10.78 13.90
CA ALA A 65 6.88 10.07 15.16
C ALA A 65 6.90 8.56 14.96
N THR A 66 6.31 8.05 13.87
CA THR A 66 6.33 6.62 13.55
C THR A 66 7.74 6.16 13.19
N LEU A 67 8.52 6.96 12.45
CA LEU A 67 9.95 6.69 12.23
C LEU A 67 10.73 6.62 13.55
N LYS A 68 10.39 7.48 14.51
CA LYS A 68 11.05 7.53 15.82
C LYS A 68 10.67 6.36 16.75
N TYR A 69 9.40 5.96 16.76
CA TYR A 69 8.86 5.00 17.72
C TYR A 69 8.48 3.64 17.08
N ASN A 70 8.77 3.45 15.80
CA ASN A 70 8.63 2.23 14.98
C ASN A 70 7.21 1.70 14.73
N VAL A 71 6.25 1.92 15.64
CA VAL A 71 4.91 1.35 15.55
C VAL A 71 3.85 2.44 15.62
N ALA A 72 2.95 2.42 14.62
CA ALA A 72 1.76 3.26 14.59
C ALA A 72 0.49 2.42 14.41
N ILE A 73 -0.60 2.87 15.02
CA ILE A 73 -1.95 2.38 14.73
C ILE A 73 -2.79 3.56 14.26
N LYS A 74 -3.50 3.39 13.15
CA LYS A 74 -4.19 4.47 12.46
C LYS A 74 -5.67 4.15 12.25
N CYS A 75 -6.52 5.09 12.64
CA CYS A 75 -7.93 5.12 12.30
C CYS A 75 -8.15 5.61 10.85
N ALA A 76 -9.26 5.21 10.23
CA ALA A 76 -9.60 5.67 8.89
C ALA A 76 -9.85 7.19 8.88
N THR A 77 -9.44 7.85 7.80
CA THR A 77 -9.45 9.32 7.65
C THR A 77 -10.06 9.70 6.30
N ILE A 78 -10.81 10.79 6.26
CA ILE A 78 -11.38 11.34 5.02
C ILE A 78 -10.24 11.84 4.12
N THR A 79 -10.32 11.56 2.82
CA THR A 79 -9.56 12.32 1.81
C THR A 79 -10.57 13.26 1.13
N PRO A 80 -10.47 14.58 1.32
CA PRO A 80 -11.52 15.50 0.90
C PRO A 80 -11.60 15.64 -0.63
N ASP A 81 -12.83 15.66 -1.14
CA ASP A 81 -13.21 16.03 -2.51
C ASP A 81 -13.95 17.38 -2.52
N GLU A 82 -14.49 17.82 -3.66
CA GLU A 82 -15.23 19.07 -3.77
C GLU A 82 -16.47 19.13 -2.85
N THR A 83 -17.08 17.99 -2.55
CA THR A 83 -18.23 17.90 -1.65
C THR A 83 -17.78 18.12 -0.21
N ARG A 84 -16.71 17.42 0.22
CA ARG A 84 -16.15 17.55 1.57
C ARG A 84 -15.55 18.93 1.83
N MET A 85 -15.00 19.58 0.80
CA MET A 85 -14.55 20.98 0.87
C MET A 85 -15.67 21.92 1.33
N LYS A 86 -16.89 21.73 0.79
CA LYS A 86 -18.07 22.54 1.15
C LYS A 86 -18.62 22.14 2.52
N GLU A 87 -18.73 20.84 2.79
CA GLU A 87 -19.28 20.31 4.04
C GLU A 87 -18.49 20.77 5.26
N PHE A 88 -17.16 20.75 5.18
CA PHE A 88 -16.26 21.08 6.29
C PHE A 88 -15.68 22.51 6.21
N ASN A 89 -16.02 23.28 5.17
CA ASN A 89 -15.49 24.62 4.91
C ASN A 89 -13.94 24.67 4.97
N LEU A 90 -13.31 23.77 4.22
CA LEU A 90 -11.86 23.55 4.27
C LEU A 90 -11.09 24.68 3.59
N LYS A 91 -9.88 25.00 4.09
CA LYS A 91 -8.96 25.96 3.49
C LYS A 91 -8.41 25.49 2.15
N SER A 92 -8.23 24.18 2.00
CA SER A 92 -7.60 23.56 0.83
C SER A 92 -8.01 22.10 0.70
N MET A 93 -7.94 21.58 -0.53
CA MET A 93 -8.17 20.16 -0.80
C MET A 93 -6.94 19.35 -0.37
N TRP A 94 -6.90 19.00 0.92
CA TRP A 94 -5.78 18.29 1.52
C TRP A 94 -5.55 16.92 0.88
N LYS A 95 -4.28 16.54 0.74
CA LYS A 95 -3.90 15.22 0.22
C LYS A 95 -4.34 14.11 1.18
N SER A 96 -4.39 12.87 0.67
CA SER A 96 -4.71 11.71 1.50
C SER A 96 -3.66 11.52 2.60
N PRO A 97 -4.04 11.44 3.89
CA PRO A 97 -3.09 11.17 4.97
C PRO A 97 -2.34 9.85 4.78
N ASN A 98 -3.02 8.84 4.24
CA ASN A 98 -2.42 7.55 3.93
C ASN A 98 -1.28 7.70 2.92
N GLY A 99 -1.49 8.50 1.87
CA GLY A 99 -0.46 8.77 0.85
C GLY A 99 0.75 9.51 1.44
N THR A 100 0.51 10.55 2.25
CA THR A 100 1.58 11.30 2.94
C THR A 100 2.40 10.39 3.86
N ILE A 101 1.75 9.60 4.72
CA ILE A 101 2.42 8.69 5.64
C ILE A 101 3.23 7.64 4.87
N ARG A 102 2.65 7.01 3.85
CA ARG A 102 3.35 6.00 3.02
C ARG A 102 4.57 6.57 2.32
N ASN A 103 4.49 7.81 1.83
CA ASN A 103 5.61 8.48 1.19
C ASN A 103 6.76 8.77 2.17
N ILE A 104 6.45 9.12 3.42
CA ILE A 104 7.46 9.40 4.45
C ILE A 104 8.08 8.10 4.96
N LEU A 105 7.26 7.08 5.21
CA LEU A 105 7.70 5.81 5.77
C LEU A 105 8.35 4.86 4.74
N ASN A 106 8.02 5.03 3.46
CA ASN A 106 8.51 4.23 2.33
C ASN A 106 8.45 2.72 2.57
N GLY A 107 7.23 2.16 2.56
CA GLY A 107 7.00 0.75 2.88
C GLY A 107 6.03 0.03 1.94
N THR A 108 5.85 -1.26 2.19
CA THR A 108 4.92 -2.14 1.48
C THR A 108 3.67 -2.36 2.33
N VAL A 109 2.49 -2.19 1.74
CA VAL A 109 1.22 -2.42 2.44
C VAL A 109 0.79 -3.86 2.24
N PHE A 110 0.77 -4.65 3.31
CA PHE A 110 0.24 -6.00 3.32
C PHE A 110 -1.22 -6.01 3.75
N ARG A 111 -2.08 -6.57 2.91
CA ARG A 111 -3.51 -6.76 3.18
C ARG A 111 -3.85 -8.24 3.19
N GLU A 112 -4.45 -8.71 4.27
CA GLU A 112 -4.82 -10.13 4.44
C GLU A 112 -6.22 -10.26 5.07
N PRO A 113 -7.09 -11.14 4.53
CA PRO A 113 -8.44 -11.32 5.02
C PRO A 113 -8.48 -12.01 6.40
N ILE A 114 -9.46 -11.60 7.21
CA ILE A 114 -9.82 -12.23 8.48
C ILE A 114 -10.85 -13.32 8.20
N ILE A 115 -10.47 -14.59 8.32
CA ILE A 115 -11.35 -15.71 7.98
C ILE A 115 -12.26 -16.07 9.16
N CYS A 116 -13.56 -15.93 8.93
CA CYS A 116 -14.61 -16.42 9.84
C CYS A 116 -15.23 -17.70 9.29
N LYS A 117 -15.23 -18.80 10.07
CA LYS A 117 -15.72 -20.11 9.62
C LYS A 117 -17.18 -20.10 9.13
N ASN A 118 -17.99 -19.20 9.67
CA ASN A 118 -19.42 -19.08 9.39
C ASN A 118 -19.76 -17.99 8.33
N VAL A 119 -18.75 -17.34 7.75
CA VAL A 119 -18.95 -16.38 6.65
C VAL A 119 -18.65 -17.10 5.33
N PRO A 120 -19.65 -17.32 4.47
CA PRO A 120 -19.42 -17.87 3.14
C PRO A 120 -18.55 -16.94 2.29
N ARG A 121 -17.68 -17.51 1.46
CA ARG A 121 -16.84 -16.79 0.50
C ARG A 121 -17.52 -16.76 -0.86
N LEU A 122 -17.34 -15.69 -1.62
CA LEU A 122 -17.88 -15.58 -2.99
C LEU A 122 -17.17 -16.53 -3.95
N ILE A 123 -15.88 -16.80 -3.70
CA ILE A 123 -15.10 -17.81 -4.42
C ILE A 123 -14.88 -18.98 -3.45
N PRO A 124 -15.66 -20.07 -3.57
CA PRO A 124 -15.66 -21.16 -2.58
C PRO A 124 -14.31 -21.87 -2.45
N GLY A 125 -13.52 -21.90 -3.53
CA GLY A 125 -12.21 -22.54 -3.60
C GLY A 125 -11.16 -21.91 -2.69
N TRP A 126 -11.30 -20.64 -2.31
CA TRP A 126 -10.36 -19.94 -1.43
C TRP A 126 -10.48 -20.42 0.01
N THR A 127 -9.87 -21.56 0.31
CA THR A 127 -9.87 -22.17 1.66
C THR A 127 -8.80 -21.58 2.56
N LYS A 128 -7.75 -21.00 1.99
CA LYS A 128 -6.65 -20.29 2.66
C LYS A 128 -6.70 -18.80 2.29
N PRO A 129 -6.20 -17.90 3.16
CA PRO A 129 -6.15 -16.47 2.85
C PRO A 129 -5.15 -16.18 1.72
N ILE A 130 -5.34 -15.07 1.01
CA ILE A 130 -4.36 -14.52 0.08
C ILE A 130 -3.88 -13.19 0.66
N CYS A 131 -2.57 -13.02 0.79
CA CYS A 131 -1.97 -11.79 1.32
C CYS A 131 -1.44 -10.94 0.17
N ILE A 132 -2.00 -9.74 -0.02
CA ILE A 132 -1.51 -8.79 -1.04
C ILE A 132 -0.42 -7.93 -0.44
N GLY A 133 0.77 -7.94 -1.02
CA GLY A 133 1.81 -6.95 -0.79
C GLY A 133 1.72 -5.86 -1.85
N ARG A 134 1.19 -4.69 -1.50
CA ARG A 134 1.08 -3.53 -2.41
C ARG A 134 2.33 -2.64 -2.30
N HIS A 135 2.99 -2.42 -3.43
CA HIS A 135 4.06 -1.41 -3.55
C HIS A 135 3.49 0.00 -3.44
N ALA A 136 3.53 0.59 -2.25
CA ALA A 136 2.83 1.84 -1.97
C ALA A 136 3.62 3.11 -2.36
N PHE A 137 4.31 3.09 -3.51
CA PHE A 137 5.14 4.18 -4.01
C PHE A 137 5.04 4.30 -5.54
N GLY A 138 5.24 5.52 -6.06
CA GLY A 138 5.35 5.79 -7.50
C GLY A 138 4.11 5.44 -8.32
N ASP A 139 4.34 5.13 -9.59
CA ASP A 139 3.35 4.74 -10.58
C ASP A 139 2.21 5.78 -10.70
N GLN A 140 0.97 5.35 -10.98
CA GLN A 140 -0.20 6.24 -11.16
C GLN A 140 -0.41 7.20 -9.97
N TYR A 141 0.01 6.83 -8.76
CA TYR A 141 -0.21 7.62 -7.54
C TYR A 141 0.77 8.80 -7.40
N ARG A 142 1.76 8.89 -8.30
CA ARG A 142 2.68 10.04 -8.42
C ARG A 142 2.88 10.44 -9.88
N ALA A 143 1.88 10.15 -10.72
CA ALA A 143 1.89 10.56 -12.11
C ALA A 143 1.65 12.06 -12.26
N THR A 144 2.12 12.61 -13.37
CA THR A 144 1.73 13.92 -13.87
C THR A 144 0.93 13.71 -15.13
N ASP A 145 -0.31 14.21 -15.15
CA ASP A 145 -1.24 14.07 -16.27
C ASP A 145 -1.76 15.43 -16.76
N THR A 146 -2.21 15.46 -18.00
CA THR A 146 -2.74 16.68 -18.63
C THR A 146 -3.67 16.40 -19.79
N VAL A 147 -4.56 17.35 -20.06
CA VAL A 147 -5.41 17.38 -21.26
C VAL A 147 -4.69 18.18 -22.35
N ILE A 148 -4.42 17.53 -23.47
CA ILE A 148 -3.80 18.13 -24.65
C ILE A 148 -4.90 18.68 -25.55
N LYS A 149 -4.80 19.96 -25.94
CA LYS A 149 -5.76 20.63 -26.84
C LYS A 149 -5.13 20.83 -28.22
N GLY A 150 -5.70 20.18 -29.24
CA GLY A 150 -5.25 20.28 -30.62
C GLY A 150 -4.05 19.40 -30.98
N PRO A 151 -3.53 19.55 -32.22
CA PRO A 151 -2.42 18.76 -32.73
C PRO A 151 -1.07 19.20 -32.13
N GLY A 152 -0.13 18.26 -32.01
CA GLY A 152 1.21 18.50 -31.48
C GLY A 152 1.98 17.23 -31.15
N LYS A 153 3.31 17.33 -31.03
CA LYS A 153 4.18 16.20 -30.68
C LYS A 153 4.40 16.13 -29.18
N LEU A 154 4.08 14.98 -28.57
CA LEU A 154 4.35 14.66 -27.18
C LEU A 154 5.68 13.91 -27.08
N LYS A 155 6.56 14.40 -26.21
CA LYS A 155 7.87 13.81 -25.93
C LYS A 155 8.05 13.61 -24.43
N LEU A 156 8.82 12.59 -24.06
CA LEU A 156 9.38 12.41 -22.72
C LEU A 156 10.84 12.85 -22.78
N VAL A 157 11.21 13.84 -21.98
CA VAL A 157 12.57 14.38 -21.91
C VAL A 157 13.17 14.04 -20.54
N PHE A 158 14.36 13.44 -20.54
CA PHE A 158 15.16 13.20 -19.34
C PHE A 158 16.43 14.03 -19.41
N GLU A 159 16.61 14.93 -18.45
CA GLU A 159 17.78 15.80 -18.33
C GLU A 159 18.64 15.37 -17.14
N GLY A 160 19.51 14.39 -17.35
CA GLY A 160 20.49 13.94 -16.37
C GLY A 160 21.80 14.72 -16.45
N LYS A 161 22.61 14.62 -15.40
CA LYS A 161 23.97 15.23 -15.36
C LYS A 161 24.89 14.66 -16.44
N GLU A 162 24.73 13.38 -16.76
CA GLU A 162 25.57 12.63 -17.72
C GLU A 162 24.77 12.01 -18.85
N GLU A 163 23.47 11.79 -18.67
CA GLU A 163 22.58 11.19 -19.66
C GLU A 163 21.47 12.17 -20.03
N GLN A 164 21.25 12.34 -21.33
CA GLN A 164 20.15 13.12 -21.88
C GLN A 164 19.34 12.18 -22.78
N ALA A 165 18.03 12.16 -22.62
CA ALA A 165 17.16 11.37 -23.48
C ALA A 165 15.94 12.17 -23.92
N GLU A 166 15.61 12.07 -25.20
CA GLU A 166 14.37 12.60 -25.75
C GLU A 166 13.66 11.47 -26.49
N LEU A 167 12.48 11.09 -26.01
CA LEU A 167 11.70 9.99 -26.55
C LEU A 167 10.36 10.53 -27.05
N GLU A 168 10.08 10.36 -28.34
CA GLU A 168 8.74 10.65 -28.86
C GLU A 168 7.75 9.63 -28.32
N VAL A 169 6.68 10.12 -27.69
CA VAL A 169 5.60 9.30 -27.14
C VAL A 169 4.49 9.15 -28.17
N PHE A 170 4.01 10.27 -28.72
CA PHE A 170 2.93 10.29 -29.69
C PHE A 170 2.88 11.62 -30.45
N ASN A 171 2.33 11.61 -31.67
CA ASN A 171 2.04 12.82 -32.43
C ASN A 171 0.52 13.00 -32.57
N PHE A 172 -0.05 13.95 -31.83
CA PHE A 172 -1.46 14.30 -31.91
C PHE A 172 -1.74 15.01 -33.24
N THR A 173 -2.70 14.50 -34.02
CA THR A 173 -3.12 15.09 -35.31
C THR A 173 -4.54 15.66 -35.28
N GLY A 174 -5.33 15.33 -34.26
CA GLY A 174 -6.75 15.70 -34.15
C GLY A 174 -7.05 16.79 -33.12
N ALA A 175 -8.25 16.75 -32.57
CA ALA A 175 -8.76 17.76 -31.62
C ALA A 175 -8.01 17.82 -30.27
N GLY A 176 -7.15 16.84 -29.98
CA GLY A 176 -6.41 16.73 -28.72
C GLY A 176 -6.48 15.33 -28.13
N GLY A 177 -6.27 15.22 -26.82
CA GLY A 177 -6.34 13.98 -26.09
C GLY A 177 -5.86 14.14 -24.65
N VAL A 178 -5.36 13.07 -24.05
CA VAL A 178 -4.78 13.08 -22.70
C VAL A 178 -3.38 12.47 -22.74
N ALA A 179 -2.53 12.92 -21.83
CA ALA A 179 -1.20 12.40 -21.65
C ALA A 179 -0.91 12.22 -20.17
N LEU A 180 -0.10 11.22 -19.83
CA LEU A 180 0.43 11.04 -18.49
C LEU A 180 1.86 10.55 -18.55
N SER A 181 2.62 10.84 -17.50
CA SER A 181 3.91 10.25 -17.23
C SER A 181 3.96 9.79 -15.77
N MET A 182 4.60 8.65 -15.51
CA MET A 182 4.77 8.10 -14.18
C MET A 182 6.19 7.54 -14.03
N TYR A 183 6.62 7.33 -12.79
CA TYR A 183 7.95 6.85 -12.47
C TYR A 183 7.93 5.93 -11.25
N ASN A 184 9.02 5.18 -11.12
CA ASN A 184 9.39 4.48 -9.90
C ASN A 184 10.91 4.55 -9.74
N THR A 185 11.46 4.05 -8.63
CA THR A 185 12.90 4.02 -8.40
C THR A 185 13.38 2.63 -8.01
N ASP A 186 14.61 2.29 -8.37
CA ASP A 186 15.20 0.98 -8.08
C ASP A 186 15.26 0.73 -6.57
N GLU A 187 15.53 1.75 -5.75
CA GLU A 187 15.58 1.65 -4.29
C GLU A 187 14.21 1.26 -3.73
N SER A 188 13.14 1.90 -4.22
CA SER A 188 11.78 1.59 -3.76
C SER A 188 11.33 0.20 -4.20
N ILE A 189 11.68 -0.22 -5.42
CA ILE A 189 11.36 -1.57 -5.92
C ILE A 189 12.13 -2.63 -5.14
N ARG A 190 13.40 -2.39 -4.82
CA ARG A 190 14.24 -3.31 -4.03
C ARG A 190 13.69 -3.47 -2.61
N ALA A 191 13.33 -2.37 -1.95
CA ALA A 191 12.68 -2.42 -0.64
C ALA A 191 11.32 -3.16 -0.70
N PHE A 192 10.56 -3.00 -1.78
CA PHE A 192 9.34 -3.76 -1.99
C PHE A 192 9.58 -5.27 -2.16
N ALA A 193 10.60 -5.66 -2.92
CA ALA A 193 11.00 -7.05 -3.10
C ALA A 193 11.38 -7.71 -1.77
N GLU A 194 12.27 -7.08 -1.02
CA GLU A 194 12.73 -7.53 0.30
C GLU A 194 11.55 -7.68 1.28
N ALA A 195 10.61 -6.73 1.30
CA ALA A 195 9.49 -6.75 2.24
C ALA A 195 8.56 -7.91 1.91
N SER A 196 8.30 -8.10 0.62
CA SER A 196 7.46 -9.19 0.11
C SER A 196 8.08 -10.55 0.40
N MET A 197 9.40 -10.66 0.26
CA MET A 197 10.10 -11.91 0.54
C MET A 197 10.12 -12.24 2.02
N ASN A 198 10.43 -11.25 2.86
CA ASN A 198 10.38 -11.44 4.31
C ASN A 198 8.97 -11.83 4.79
N MET A 199 7.92 -11.20 4.26
CA MET A 199 6.53 -11.54 4.60
C MET A 199 6.18 -12.98 4.23
N ALA A 200 6.50 -13.40 3.01
CA ALA A 200 6.25 -14.76 2.54
C ALA A 200 7.06 -15.80 3.34
N TYR A 201 8.32 -15.50 3.66
CA TYR A 201 9.16 -16.34 4.50
C TYR A 201 8.61 -16.50 5.92
N GLN A 202 8.18 -15.41 6.57
CA GLN A 202 7.56 -15.45 7.89
C GLN A 202 6.28 -16.29 7.91
N LYS A 203 5.46 -16.19 6.86
CA LYS A 203 4.22 -16.96 6.70
C LYS A 203 4.44 -18.41 6.25
N ARG A 204 5.66 -18.75 5.80
CA ARG A 204 5.97 -20.03 5.14
C ARG A 204 5.06 -20.28 3.93
N TRP A 205 4.84 -19.25 3.13
CA TRP A 205 4.03 -19.31 1.91
C TRP A 205 4.85 -18.96 0.66
N PRO A 206 4.47 -19.46 -0.52
CA PRO A 206 5.08 -19.01 -1.77
C PRO A 206 4.75 -17.54 -2.06
N LEU A 207 5.63 -16.90 -2.83
CA LEU A 207 5.53 -15.50 -3.25
C LEU A 207 5.34 -15.40 -4.76
N TYR A 208 4.37 -14.60 -5.18
CA TYR A 208 4.15 -14.27 -6.59
C TYR A 208 4.26 -12.77 -6.83
N LEU A 209 5.12 -12.34 -7.76
CA LEU A 209 5.10 -10.99 -8.31
C LEU A 209 4.31 -11.00 -9.63
N SER A 210 3.40 -10.06 -9.81
CA SER A 210 2.70 -9.88 -11.08
C SER A 210 3.04 -8.55 -11.77
N THR A 211 3.35 -8.59 -13.07
CA THR A 211 3.54 -7.40 -13.90
C THR A 211 3.01 -7.60 -15.33
N LYS A 212 3.12 -6.60 -16.21
CA LYS A 212 2.85 -6.71 -17.65
C LYS A 212 4.12 -6.46 -18.48
N ASN A 213 5.25 -7.05 -18.09
CA ASN A 213 6.57 -6.83 -18.72
C ASN A 213 6.67 -7.22 -20.20
N THR A 214 5.75 -8.03 -20.75
CA THR A 214 5.69 -8.28 -22.19
C THR A 214 5.33 -7.02 -23.00
N ILE A 215 4.55 -6.12 -22.39
CA ILE A 215 4.12 -4.83 -22.94
C ILE A 215 5.03 -3.70 -22.44
N LEU A 216 5.15 -3.54 -21.12
CA LEU A 216 6.02 -2.53 -20.49
C LEU A 216 7.43 -3.09 -20.30
N LYS A 217 8.12 -3.36 -21.41
CA LYS A 217 9.39 -4.10 -21.45
C LYS A 217 10.48 -3.53 -20.55
N LYS A 218 10.61 -2.20 -20.51
CA LYS A 218 11.60 -1.52 -19.65
C LYS A 218 11.08 -1.31 -18.23
N TYR A 219 9.89 -0.73 -18.08
CA TYR A 219 9.33 -0.34 -16.78
C TYR A 219 9.00 -1.57 -15.91
N ASP A 220 8.15 -2.47 -16.40
CA ASP A 220 7.75 -3.68 -15.66
C ASP A 220 8.83 -4.77 -15.74
N GLY A 221 9.69 -4.72 -16.76
CA GLY A 221 10.91 -5.52 -16.80
C GLY A 221 11.81 -5.22 -15.60
N ARG A 222 11.99 -3.94 -15.25
CA ARG A 222 12.83 -3.55 -14.10
C ARG A 222 12.33 -4.11 -12.77
N PHE A 223 11.01 -4.15 -12.55
CA PHE A 223 10.42 -4.82 -11.38
C PHE A 223 10.78 -6.30 -11.33
N LYS A 224 10.58 -7.01 -12.44
CA LYS A 224 10.90 -8.44 -12.55
C LYS A 224 12.39 -8.68 -12.27
N ASP A 225 13.26 -7.89 -12.90
CA ASP A 225 14.70 -8.04 -12.79
C ASP A 225 15.17 -7.79 -11.35
N ILE A 226 14.73 -6.70 -10.71
CA ILE A 226 15.10 -6.40 -9.32
C ILE A 226 14.61 -7.48 -8.34
N PHE A 227 13.39 -7.98 -8.50
CA PHE A 227 12.93 -9.08 -7.65
C PHE A 227 13.80 -10.34 -7.83
N GLN A 228 14.25 -10.64 -9.05
CA GLN A 228 15.16 -11.77 -9.27
C GLN A 228 16.54 -11.50 -8.67
N GLU A 229 17.08 -10.29 -8.84
CA GLU A 229 18.36 -9.84 -8.27
C GLU A 229 18.38 -9.94 -6.74
N VAL A 230 17.26 -9.66 -6.08
CA VAL A 230 17.11 -9.81 -4.62
C VAL A 230 16.95 -11.29 -4.23
N TYR A 231 16.14 -12.03 -4.98
CA TYR A 231 15.79 -13.41 -4.64
C TYR A 231 16.99 -14.36 -4.68
N GLU A 232 17.74 -14.35 -5.78
CA GLU A 232 18.81 -15.32 -6.06
C GLU A 232 19.89 -15.36 -4.97
N PRO A 233 20.53 -14.23 -4.58
CA PRO A 233 21.62 -14.27 -3.60
C PRO A 233 21.14 -14.42 -2.15
N GLU A 234 20.02 -13.80 -1.76
CA GLU A 234 19.69 -13.61 -0.33
C GLU A 234 18.58 -14.52 0.20
N TRP A 235 17.69 -14.99 -0.69
CA TRP A 235 16.42 -15.61 -0.30
C TRP A 235 16.25 -17.03 -0.82
N LYS A 236 16.78 -17.35 -2.00
CA LYS A 236 16.58 -18.65 -2.65
C LYS A 236 16.86 -19.85 -1.74
N SER A 237 18.05 -19.90 -1.14
CA SER A 237 18.42 -20.99 -0.22
C SER A 237 17.50 -21.07 1.01
N LYS A 238 17.05 -19.92 1.54
CA LYS A 238 16.11 -19.87 2.68
C LYS A 238 14.72 -20.36 2.29
N TYR A 239 14.28 -20.02 1.08
CA TYR A 239 12.99 -20.40 0.51
C TYR A 239 12.94 -21.90 0.23
N GLU A 240 13.97 -22.43 -0.44
CA GLU A 240 14.11 -23.87 -0.71
C GLU A 240 14.14 -24.68 0.59
N ALA A 241 14.91 -24.25 1.59
CA ALA A 241 14.94 -24.90 2.90
C ALA A 241 13.59 -24.86 3.65
N ALA A 242 12.75 -23.85 3.35
CA ALA A 242 11.41 -23.69 3.91
C ALA A 242 10.31 -24.37 3.07
N GLY A 243 10.64 -24.95 1.91
CA GLY A 243 9.68 -25.59 1.01
C GLY A 243 8.74 -24.60 0.29
N ILE A 244 9.19 -23.35 0.12
CA ILE A 244 8.44 -22.28 -0.57
C ILE A 244 9.25 -21.75 -1.75
N TRP A 245 8.62 -21.01 -2.66
CA TRP A 245 9.26 -20.48 -3.87
C TRP A 245 8.83 -19.04 -4.15
N TYR A 246 9.61 -18.37 -5.00
CA TYR A 246 9.24 -17.10 -5.63
C TYR A 246 9.01 -17.34 -7.14
N GLU A 247 7.97 -16.73 -7.69
CA GLU A 247 7.67 -16.78 -9.12
C GLU A 247 7.17 -15.42 -9.63
N HIS A 248 7.65 -15.02 -10.81
CA HIS A 248 7.08 -13.91 -11.57
C HIS A 248 5.99 -14.43 -12.53
N ARG A 249 4.85 -13.76 -12.57
CA ARG A 249 3.76 -14.03 -13.52
C ARG A 249 3.32 -12.77 -14.26
N LEU A 250 2.73 -12.96 -15.44
CA LEU A 250 1.96 -11.89 -16.07
C LEU A 250 0.67 -11.65 -15.28
N ILE A 251 0.29 -10.39 -15.10
CA ILE A 251 -0.85 -10.01 -14.25
C ILE A 251 -2.17 -10.67 -14.66
N ASP A 252 -2.40 -10.86 -15.95
CA ASP A 252 -3.57 -11.56 -16.51
C ASP A 252 -3.58 -13.06 -16.19
N ASP A 253 -2.42 -13.72 -16.22
CA ASP A 253 -2.32 -15.11 -15.75
C ASP A 253 -2.47 -15.19 -14.23
N MET A 254 -1.88 -14.24 -13.48
CA MET A 254 -1.93 -14.24 -12.03
C MET A 254 -3.36 -14.07 -11.48
N VAL A 255 -4.17 -13.18 -12.07
CA VAL A 255 -5.58 -13.04 -11.67
C VAL A 255 -6.38 -14.31 -11.99
N ALA A 256 -6.10 -14.98 -13.11
CA ALA A 256 -6.76 -16.23 -13.48
C ALA A 256 -6.34 -17.40 -12.56
N TYR A 257 -5.06 -17.44 -12.18
CA TYR A 257 -4.54 -18.36 -11.17
C TYR A 257 -5.20 -18.13 -9.82
N ALA A 258 -5.31 -16.87 -9.37
CA ALA A 258 -5.92 -16.53 -8.10
C ALA A 258 -7.35 -17.09 -7.98
N LEU A 259 -8.17 -16.94 -9.01
CA LEU A 259 -9.54 -17.48 -9.06
C LEU A 259 -9.61 -19.02 -8.91
N LYS A 260 -8.61 -19.75 -9.41
CA LYS A 260 -8.57 -21.22 -9.40
C LYS A 260 -7.80 -21.80 -8.22
N SER A 261 -6.98 -21.00 -7.57
CA SER A 261 -6.15 -21.42 -6.44
C SER A 261 -7.00 -21.68 -5.19
N GLU A 262 -6.40 -22.35 -4.21
CA GLU A 262 -6.97 -22.48 -2.87
C GLU A 262 -6.61 -21.32 -1.93
N GLY A 263 -5.82 -20.34 -2.41
CA GLY A 263 -5.16 -19.32 -1.60
C GLY A 263 -3.85 -19.82 -0.97
N GLY A 264 -3.38 -19.17 0.10
CA GLY A 264 -2.20 -19.58 0.86
C GLY A 264 -0.88 -19.11 0.27
N TYR A 265 -0.86 -17.90 -0.30
CA TYR A 265 0.33 -17.29 -0.90
C TYR A 265 0.36 -15.78 -0.64
N VAL A 266 1.56 -15.22 -0.76
CA VAL A 266 1.75 -13.76 -0.83
C VAL A 266 1.77 -13.36 -2.30
N TRP A 267 1.00 -12.34 -2.64
CA TRP A 267 0.94 -11.77 -3.97
C TRP A 267 1.46 -10.33 -3.91
N ALA A 268 2.69 -10.16 -4.36
CA ALA A 268 3.31 -8.86 -4.57
C ALA A 268 2.71 -8.19 -5.81
N CYS A 269 2.02 -7.08 -5.59
CA CYS A 269 1.38 -6.27 -6.62
C CYS A 269 2.06 -4.91 -6.73
N LYS A 270 2.20 -4.43 -7.96
CA LYS A 270 2.46 -3.00 -8.22
C LYS A 270 1.39 -2.12 -7.59
N ASN A 271 1.65 -0.83 -7.49
CA ASN A 271 0.82 0.08 -6.68
C ASN A 271 -0.67 0.02 -7.05
N TYR A 272 -0.97 0.16 -8.36
CA TYR A 272 -2.34 0.13 -8.87
C TYR A 272 -2.99 -1.25 -8.75
N ASP A 273 -2.27 -2.32 -9.14
CA ASP A 273 -2.77 -3.69 -9.05
C ASP A 273 -3.10 -4.05 -7.59
N GLY A 274 -2.26 -3.65 -6.65
CA GLY A 274 -2.46 -3.94 -5.23
C GLY A 274 -3.67 -3.22 -4.65
N ASP A 275 -3.97 -2.01 -5.14
CA ASP A 275 -5.18 -1.29 -4.74
C ASP A 275 -6.42 -2.05 -5.19
N VAL A 276 -6.53 -2.33 -6.50
CA VAL A 276 -7.70 -2.99 -7.10
C VAL A 276 -7.88 -4.42 -6.57
N GLN A 277 -6.81 -5.22 -6.56
CA GLN A 277 -6.89 -6.63 -6.19
C GLN A 277 -7.15 -6.83 -4.70
N SER A 278 -6.68 -5.93 -3.83
CA SER A 278 -6.94 -6.08 -2.40
C SER A 278 -8.41 -5.85 -2.03
N ASP A 279 -9.10 -4.92 -2.70
CA ASP A 279 -10.54 -4.70 -2.51
C ASP A 279 -11.35 -5.86 -3.11
N PHE A 280 -10.94 -6.37 -4.28
CA PHE A 280 -11.52 -7.58 -4.88
C PHE A 280 -11.43 -8.78 -3.94
N LEU A 281 -10.25 -9.03 -3.36
CA LEU A 281 -10.06 -10.10 -2.38
C LEU A 281 -10.90 -9.87 -1.12
N ALA A 282 -10.93 -8.66 -0.57
CA ALA A 282 -11.72 -8.38 0.62
C ALA A 282 -13.19 -8.72 0.43
N GLN A 283 -13.77 -8.35 -0.72
CA GLN A 283 -15.14 -8.71 -1.05
C GLN A 283 -15.31 -10.20 -1.31
N GLY A 284 -14.34 -10.84 -1.96
CA GLY A 284 -14.36 -12.29 -2.22
C GLY A 284 -14.29 -13.14 -0.94
N PHE A 285 -13.61 -12.65 0.09
CA PHE A 285 -13.56 -13.25 1.42
C PHE A 285 -14.71 -12.83 2.36
N GLY A 286 -15.58 -11.92 1.91
CA GLY A 286 -16.85 -11.59 2.56
C GLY A 286 -17.13 -10.09 2.67
N SER A 287 -16.21 -9.31 3.22
CA SER A 287 -16.39 -7.86 3.43
C SER A 287 -15.06 -7.13 3.61
N LEU A 288 -15.01 -5.85 3.23
CA LEU A 288 -13.92 -4.93 3.57
C LEU A 288 -13.66 -4.83 5.08
N GLY A 289 -14.68 -5.04 5.93
CA GLY A 289 -14.51 -5.06 7.39
C GLY A 289 -13.76 -6.29 7.92
N LEU A 290 -13.53 -7.30 7.09
CA LEU A 290 -12.80 -8.54 7.40
C LEU A 290 -11.44 -8.55 6.71
N MET A 291 -10.74 -7.41 6.71
CA MET A 291 -9.42 -7.27 6.10
C MET A 291 -8.47 -6.54 7.06
N THR A 292 -7.28 -7.09 7.24
CA THR A 292 -6.18 -6.41 7.93
C THR A 292 -5.36 -5.60 6.93
N SER A 293 -4.68 -4.55 7.39
CA SER A 293 -3.78 -3.75 6.56
C SER A 293 -2.60 -3.27 7.39
N VAL A 294 -1.38 -3.67 7.02
CA VAL A 294 -0.14 -3.31 7.73
C VAL A 294 0.86 -2.74 6.74
N LEU A 295 1.38 -1.54 7.00
CA LEU A 295 2.52 -0.99 6.27
C LEU A 295 3.80 -1.50 6.92
N VAL A 296 4.63 -2.23 6.18
CA VAL A 296 5.93 -2.73 6.65
C VAL A 296 7.02 -1.95 5.94
N CYS A 297 7.88 -1.33 6.74
CA CYS A 297 9.07 -0.62 6.28
C CYS A 297 10.29 -1.51 6.58
N ILE A 298 11.29 -1.46 5.71
CA ILE A 298 12.55 -2.18 5.94
C ILE A 298 13.57 -1.16 6.46
N PRO A 299 14.31 -1.50 7.52
CA PRO A 299 15.35 -0.64 8.07
C PRO A 299 16.48 -0.35 7.09
#